data_AF-A0A174NWC9-F1
#
_entry.id   AF-A0A174NWC9-F1
#
_cell.length_a   1.000
_cell.length_b   1.000
_cell.length_c   1.000
_cell.angle_alpha   90.00
_cell.angle_beta   90.00
_cell.angle_gamma   90.00
#
_symmetry.space_group_name_H-M   'P 1'
#
loop_
_entity.id
_entity.type
_entity.pdbx_description
1 polymer ?
#
loop_
_entity_poly.entity_id
_entity_poly.type
_entity_poly.pdbx_seq_one_letter_code
_entity_poly.pdbx_strand_id
1 'polypeptide(L)'
;MKRLIRNIFCMLLMFSLLPLLSGCDNEDDVIGIFTGKPWKLSRLANKDSNRQFYSGLWKDEEAERKSRDFLKIEGNFTLNFEGSDVNGELMGTTVTGHGIHSNADGTWKADGKSQSLSLNVKINGSESDPLGKAFISGLQNVYKYEGDANSLTLYFKDGPTTRVMGFTPQR
;
A
#
# COMPACT_ATOMS: atom_id res chain seq x y z
N MET A 1 33.39 5.12 54.65
CA MET A 1 32.05 5.67 54.33
C MET A 1 32.03 6.61 53.12
N LYS A 2 32.91 7.62 53.01
CA LYS A 2 32.93 8.56 51.87
C LYS A 2 33.15 7.91 50.47
N ARG A 3 33.94 6.83 50.39
CA ARG A 3 34.17 6.08 49.14
C ARG A 3 32.96 5.25 48.68
N LEU A 4 32.13 4.79 49.62
CA LEU A 4 30.93 4.00 49.31
C LEU A 4 29.83 4.88 48.70
N ILE A 5 29.66 6.10 49.25
CA ILE A 5 28.70 7.11 48.76
C ILE A 5 29.06 7.56 47.33
N ARG A 6 30.35 7.71 47.03
CA ARG A 6 30.81 8.10 45.68
C ARG A 6 30.52 7.04 44.63
N ASN A 7 30.68 5.75 44.95
CA ASN A 7 30.37 4.66 44.03
C ASN A 7 28.87 4.47 43.81
N ILE A 8 28.03 4.69 44.84
CA ILE A 8 26.57 4.64 44.72
C ILE A 8 26.06 5.79 43.85
N PHE A 9 26.63 6.99 44.00
CA PHE A 9 26.29 8.13 43.16
C PHE A 9 26.67 7.90 41.69
N CYS A 10 27.84 7.29 41.42
CA CYS A 10 28.24 6.93 40.06
C CYS A 10 27.33 5.86 39.42
N MET A 11 26.83 4.89 40.20
CA MET A 11 25.90 3.87 39.71
C MET A 11 24.50 4.44 39.41
N LEU A 12 24.00 5.34 40.27
CA LEU A 12 22.72 6.03 40.07
C LEU A 12 22.74 6.95 38.83
N LEU A 13 23.88 7.59 38.54
CA LEU A 13 24.03 8.49 37.40
C LEU A 13 24.12 7.72 36.06
N MET A 14 24.62 6.49 36.09
CA MET A 14 24.60 5.59 34.92
C MET A 14 23.20 5.01 34.64
N PHE A 15 22.36 4.86 35.68
CA PHE A 15 20.97 4.41 35.51
C PHE A 15 20.04 5.52 34.99
N SER A 16 20.37 6.80 35.24
CA SER A 16 19.68 7.95 34.62
C SER A 16 20.07 8.21 33.17
N LEU A 17 21.09 7.52 32.67
CA LEU A 17 21.59 7.56 31.30
C LEU A 17 21.19 6.32 30.49
N LEU A 18 20.20 5.55 30.95
CA LEU A 18 19.36 4.82 30.02
C LEU A 18 18.52 5.89 29.32
N PRO A 19 18.88 6.36 28.10
CA PRO A 19 17.89 7.02 27.29
C PRO A 19 16.69 6.09 27.29
N LEU A 20 15.54 6.70 27.47
CA LEU A 20 14.27 6.15 27.07
C LEU A 20 14.46 5.51 25.70
N LEU A 21 14.77 4.21 25.71
CA LEU A 21 14.26 3.28 24.72
C LEU A 21 12.75 3.20 25.02
N SER A 22 12.06 4.34 24.99
CA SER A 22 10.82 4.39 24.24
C SER A 22 11.26 3.87 22.89
N GLY A 23 11.08 2.56 22.68
CA GLY A 23 11.08 2.03 21.35
C GLY A 23 10.22 3.00 20.57
N CYS A 24 10.77 3.55 19.49
CA CYS A 24 9.92 4.01 18.42
C CYS A 24 8.90 2.89 18.26
N ASP A 25 7.65 3.17 18.62
CA ASP A 25 6.57 2.27 18.31
C ASP A 25 6.58 2.29 16.79
N ASN A 26 7.25 1.29 16.21
CA ASN A 26 7.24 1.01 14.79
C ASN A 26 5.86 0.40 14.47
N GLU A 27 4.80 1.05 14.96
CA GLU A 27 3.52 1.08 14.26
C GLU A 27 3.82 1.85 12.99
N ASP A 28 4.35 1.09 12.01
CA ASP A 28 4.70 1.55 10.66
C ASP A 28 3.63 2.54 10.22
N ASP A 29 4.03 3.77 9.90
CA ASP A 29 3.15 4.90 9.61
C ASP A 29 2.28 4.61 8.38
N VAL A 30 1.21 3.85 8.61
CA VAL A 30 0.25 3.42 7.62
C VAL A 30 -0.32 4.64 6.92
N ILE A 31 -0.62 5.69 7.69
CA ILE A 31 -1.11 6.97 7.15
C ILE A 31 -0.06 7.58 6.21
N GLY A 32 1.19 7.71 6.64
CA GLY A 32 2.27 8.27 5.84
C GLY A 32 2.55 7.50 4.54
N ILE A 33 2.36 6.19 4.54
CA ILE A 33 2.39 5.38 3.32
C ILE A 33 1.17 5.72 2.47
N PHE A 34 -0.03 5.36 2.91
CA PHE A 34 -1.20 5.31 2.03
C PHE A 34 -1.74 6.68 1.61
N THR A 35 -1.77 7.67 2.51
CA THR A 35 -2.58 8.88 2.33
C THR A 35 -1.76 10.10 1.87
N GLY A 36 -2.46 11.20 1.59
CA GLY A 36 -1.89 12.50 1.23
C GLY A 36 -1.39 12.61 -0.22
N LYS A 37 -1.54 11.54 -1.01
CA LYS A 37 -1.10 11.48 -2.41
C LYS A 37 -1.91 10.44 -3.20
N PRO A 38 -2.27 10.74 -4.46
CA PRO A 38 -2.80 9.74 -5.37
C PRO A 38 -1.68 8.81 -5.85
N TRP A 39 -2.01 7.53 -5.94
CA TRP A 39 -1.14 6.46 -6.41
C TRP A 39 -1.46 6.10 -7.85
N LYS A 40 -0.46 6.03 -8.72
CA LYS A 40 -0.59 5.60 -10.12
C LYS A 40 -0.03 4.20 -10.31
N LEU A 41 -0.79 3.32 -10.96
CA LEU A 41 -0.33 1.97 -11.29
C LEU A 41 0.94 2.02 -12.15
N SER A 42 1.98 1.34 -11.70
CA SER A 42 3.25 1.21 -12.41
C SER A 42 3.51 -0.22 -12.88
N ARG A 43 2.87 -1.22 -12.25
CA ARG A 43 3.08 -2.64 -12.50
C ARG A 43 1.87 -3.48 -12.09
N LEU A 44 1.59 -4.56 -12.82
CA LEU A 44 0.61 -5.59 -12.43
C LEU A 44 1.11 -6.98 -12.86
N ALA A 45 1.74 -7.72 -11.95
CA ALA A 45 2.49 -8.94 -12.30
C ALA A 45 2.43 -10.04 -11.22
N ASN A 46 3.05 -11.19 -11.49
CA ASN A 46 3.20 -12.24 -10.49
C ASN A 46 4.14 -11.76 -9.37
N LYS A 47 3.92 -12.24 -8.15
CA LYS A 47 4.68 -11.86 -6.94
C LYS A 47 6.19 -11.81 -7.17
N ASP A 48 6.77 -12.88 -7.68
CA ASP A 48 8.24 -13.05 -7.77
C ASP A 48 8.81 -12.67 -9.15
N SER A 49 7.99 -12.07 -10.02
CA SER A 49 8.41 -11.67 -11.37
C SER A 49 9.17 -10.33 -11.33
N ASN A 50 10.12 -10.10 -12.23
CA ASN A 50 10.69 -8.77 -12.47
C ASN A 50 9.98 -8.00 -13.59
N ARG A 51 9.09 -8.65 -14.35
CA ARG A 51 8.32 -8.01 -15.42
C ARG A 51 7.28 -7.01 -14.90
N GLN A 52 7.09 -5.93 -15.64
CA GLN A 52 6.05 -4.93 -15.36
C GLN A 52 4.63 -5.53 -15.40
N PHE A 53 4.39 -6.48 -16.30
CA PHE A 53 3.11 -7.15 -16.44
C PHE A 53 3.29 -8.67 -16.54
N TYR A 54 2.32 -9.45 -16.03
CA TYR A 54 2.39 -10.91 -16.12
C TYR A 54 2.09 -11.42 -17.53
N SER A 55 2.67 -12.56 -17.89
CA SER A 55 2.40 -13.22 -19.18
C SER A 55 0.97 -13.73 -19.25
N GLY A 56 0.30 -13.51 -20.38
CA GLY A 56 -1.10 -13.91 -20.59
C GLY A 56 -2.12 -12.87 -20.11
N LEU A 57 -1.70 -11.67 -19.68
CA LEU A 57 -2.62 -10.56 -19.45
C LEU A 57 -3.32 -10.14 -20.74
N TRP A 58 -2.60 -10.14 -21.86
CA TRP A 58 -3.12 -9.81 -23.18
C TRP A 58 -3.10 -11.02 -24.10
N LYS A 59 -4.04 -11.02 -25.04
CA LYS A 59 -4.15 -12.04 -26.09
C LYS A 59 -3.23 -11.80 -27.29
N ASP A 60 -2.89 -10.53 -27.55
CA ASP A 60 -2.12 -10.05 -28.69
C ASP A 60 -1.44 -8.72 -28.36
N GLU A 61 -0.47 -8.31 -29.19
CA GLU A 61 0.31 -7.09 -29.01
C GLU A 61 -0.55 -5.81 -29.13
N GLU A 62 -1.63 -5.86 -29.92
CA GLU A 62 -2.51 -4.71 -30.12
C GLU A 62 -3.34 -4.42 -28.85
N ALA A 63 -3.83 -5.46 -28.17
CA ALA A 63 -4.47 -5.32 -26.87
C ALA A 63 -3.48 -4.78 -25.82
N GLU A 64 -2.23 -5.24 -25.83
CA GLU A 64 -1.19 -4.72 -24.95
C GLU A 64 -0.93 -3.23 -25.21
N ARG A 65 -0.74 -2.84 -26.48
CA ARG A 65 -0.53 -1.45 -26.87
C ARG A 65 -1.67 -0.55 -26.41
N LYS A 66 -2.92 -0.98 -26.62
CA LYS A 66 -4.12 -0.24 -26.19
C LYS A 66 -4.17 -0.05 -24.67
N SER A 67 -3.93 -1.12 -23.89
CA SER A 67 -3.88 -1.02 -22.43
C SER A 67 -2.77 -0.07 -21.95
N ARG A 68 -1.60 -0.10 -22.59
CA ARG A 68 -0.49 0.81 -22.28
C ARG A 68 -0.82 2.26 -22.61
N ASP A 69 -1.56 2.52 -23.68
CA ASP A 69 -2.01 3.87 -24.03
C ASP A 69 -3.05 4.36 -23.01
N PHE A 70 -3.98 3.51 -22.57
CA PHE A 70 -4.88 3.83 -21.47
C PHE A 70 -4.15 4.08 -20.14
N LEU A 71 -3.06 3.35 -19.88
CA LEU A 71 -2.25 3.55 -18.68
C LEU A 71 -1.57 4.93 -18.65
N LYS A 72 -1.21 5.49 -19.81
CA LYS A 72 -0.60 6.83 -19.90
C LYS A 72 -1.58 7.96 -19.68
N ILE A 73 -2.88 7.73 -19.88
CA ILE A 73 -3.91 8.74 -19.66
C ILE A 73 -3.97 9.11 -18.17
N GLU A 74 -3.97 10.41 -17.90
CA GLU A 74 -4.11 10.96 -16.56
C GLU A 74 -5.48 10.60 -15.96
N GLY A 75 -5.52 10.28 -14.67
CA GLY A 75 -6.74 9.85 -13.98
C GLY A 75 -7.03 8.34 -14.07
N ASN A 76 -6.63 7.66 -15.16
CA ASN A 76 -6.81 6.20 -15.27
C ASN A 76 -5.84 5.44 -14.35
N PHE A 77 -6.24 4.26 -13.87
CA PHE A 77 -5.42 3.38 -13.03
C PHE A 77 -4.82 4.09 -11.81
N THR A 78 -5.62 4.93 -11.17
CA THR A 78 -5.23 5.66 -9.97
C THR A 78 -5.91 5.08 -8.74
N LEU A 79 -5.31 5.29 -7.57
CA LEU A 79 -5.83 4.88 -6.28
C LEU A 79 -5.55 5.99 -5.26
N ASN A 80 -6.58 6.47 -4.57
CA ASN A 80 -6.45 7.49 -3.55
C ASN A 80 -6.96 6.93 -2.22
N PHE A 81 -6.18 7.14 -1.16
CA PHE A 81 -6.56 6.75 0.19
C PHE A 81 -6.69 7.99 1.06
N GLU A 82 -7.79 8.06 1.79
CA GLU A 82 -7.97 9.04 2.86
C GLU A 82 -8.17 8.29 4.17
N GLY A 83 -7.82 8.95 5.26
CA GLY A 83 -7.88 8.41 6.61
C GLY A 83 -6.93 9.18 7.52
N SER A 84 -7.15 9.01 8.82
CA SER A 84 -6.32 9.61 9.86
C SER A 84 -6.09 8.62 10.99
N ASP A 85 -4.95 8.71 11.65
CA ASP A 85 -4.72 8.05 12.92
C ASP A 85 -5.29 8.92 14.06
N VAL A 86 -6.16 8.33 14.87
CA VAL A 86 -6.65 8.94 16.11
C VAL A 86 -6.40 7.97 17.25
N ASN A 87 -5.37 8.26 18.06
CA ASN A 87 -4.97 7.45 19.22
C ASN A 87 -4.60 5.99 18.88
N GLY A 88 -3.94 5.75 17.74
CA GLY A 88 -3.56 4.42 17.27
C GLY A 88 -4.69 3.67 16.56
N GLU A 89 -5.84 4.33 16.34
CA GLU A 89 -6.94 3.77 15.57
C GLU A 89 -7.10 4.50 14.23
N LEU A 90 -7.15 3.71 13.16
CA LEU A 90 -7.33 4.20 11.80
C LEU A 90 -8.81 4.58 11.57
N MET A 91 -9.07 5.88 11.43
CA MET A 91 -10.41 6.46 11.31
C MET A 91 -10.62 7.13 9.94
N GLY A 92 -11.90 7.25 9.53
CA GLY A 92 -12.29 7.99 8.33
C GLY A 92 -11.75 7.39 7.03
N THR A 93 -11.60 6.06 6.97
CA THR A 93 -10.93 5.39 5.85
C THR A 93 -11.78 5.33 4.61
N THR A 94 -11.40 6.10 3.60
CA THR A 94 -11.99 6.01 2.25
C THR A 94 -10.90 5.60 1.26
N VAL A 95 -11.30 4.82 0.27
CA VAL A 95 -10.45 4.47 -0.87
C VAL A 95 -11.24 4.64 -2.15
N THR A 96 -10.65 5.31 -3.12
CA THR A 96 -11.19 5.46 -4.47
C THR A 96 -10.18 4.99 -5.50
N GLY A 97 -10.57 4.05 -6.34
CA GLY A 97 -9.78 3.54 -7.45
C GLY A 97 -10.43 3.86 -8.78
N HIS A 98 -9.68 4.38 -9.74
CA HIS A 98 -10.19 4.69 -11.07
C HIS A 98 -9.58 3.74 -12.10
N GLY A 99 -10.44 2.99 -12.81
CA GLY A 99 -10.08 2.19 -13.98
C GLY A 99 -10.02 3.06 -15.25
N ILE A 100 -10.48 2.52 -16.38
CA ILE A 100 -10.66 3.25 -17.65
C ILE A 100 -12.12 3.69 -17.80
N HIS A 101 -13.06 2.80 -17.49
CA HIS A 101 -14.50 3.01 -17.59
C HIS A 101 -15.25 2.54 -16.34
N SER A 102 -14.53 2.32 -15.25
CA SER A 102 -15.07 1.89 -13.97
C SER A 102 -14.36 2.57 -12.81
N ASN A 103 -15.05 2.64 -11.67
CA ASN A 103 -14.52 3.13 -10.40
C ASN A 103 -14.74 2.08 -9.31
N ALA A 104 -13.84 2.07 -8.33
CA ALA A 104 -13.87 1.24 -7.14
C ALA A 104 -13.89 2.14 -5.91
N ASP A 105 -15.06 2.33 -5.30
CA ASP A 105 -15.24 3.25 -4.19
C ASP A 105 -15.57 2.48 -2.92
N GLY A 106 -14.93 2.81 -1.79
CA GLY A 106 -15.19 2.11 -0.55
C GLY A 106 -14.32 2.52 0.63
N THR A 107 -14.06 1.56 1.51
CA THR A 107 -13.24 1.75 2.71
C THR A 107 -12.05 0.80 2.72
N TRP A 108 -11.04 1.13 3.51
CA TRP A 108 -9.84 0.31 3.67
C TRP A 108 -9.50 0.12 5.15
N LYS A 109 -8.78 -0.96 5.44
CA LYS A 109 -8.20 -1.24 6.76
C LYS A 109 -6.80 -1.81 6.56
N ALA A 110 -5.86 -1.39 7.38
CA ALA A 110 -4.51 -1.92 7.37
C ALA A 110 -3.97 -2.07 8.79
N ASP A 111 -2.99 -2.96 8.92
CA ASP A 111 -2.26 -3.20 10.17
C ASP A 111 -0.76 -3.19 9.84
N GLY A 112 -0.03 -2.24 10.41
CA GLY A 112 1.40 -2.06 10.15
C GLY A 112 2.27 -3.21 10.63
N LYS A 113 1.89 -3.89 11.73
CA LYS A 113 2.67 -4.99 12.33
C LYS A 113 2.64 -6.25 11.47
N SER A 114 1.47 -6.56 10.92
CA SER A 114 1.24 -7.73 10.05
C SER A 114 1.36 -7.43 8.56
N GLN A 115 1.39 -6.14 8.19
CA GLN A 115 1.30 -5.63 6.82
C GLN A 115 0.02 -6.08 6.09
N SER A 116 -1.03 -6.42 6.84
CA SER A 116 -2.31 -6.79 6.23
C SER A 116 -3.02 -5.55 5.69
N LEU A 117 -3.74 -5.71 4.58
CA LEU A 117 -4.57 -4.68 3.98
C LEU A 117 -5.83 -5.33 3.44
N SER A 118 -6.99 -4.75 3.75
CA SER A 118 -8.27 -5.14 3.19
C SER A 118 -8.92 -3.91 2.55
N LEU A 119 -9.41 -4.07 1.33
CA LEU A 119 -10.24 -3.08 0.65
C LEU A 119 -11.67 -3.60 0.57
N ASN A 120 -12.64 -2.82 1.02
CA ASN A 120 -14.06 -3.09 0.84
C ASN A 120 -14.62 -2.10 -0.16
N VAL A 121 -14.48 -2.42 -1.45
CA VAL A 121 -14.84 -1.55 -2.56
C VAL A 121 -16.09 -2.03 -3.30
N LYS A 122 -16.94 -1.08 -3.66
CA LYS A 122 -18.03 -1.28 -4.61
C LYS A 122 -17.57 -0.84 -5.99
N ILE A 123 -17.77 -1.70 -6.98
CA ILE A 123 -17.42 -1.40 -8.37
C ILE A 123 -18.61 -0.76 -9.08
N ASN A 124 -18.37 0.39 -9.69
CA ASN A 124 -19.31 1.12 -10.54
C ASN A 124 -18.78 1.12 -11.97
N GLY A 125 -19.58 0.70 -12.94
CA GLY A 125 -19.16 0.56 -14.33
C GLY A 125 -18.51 -0.80 -14.62
N SER A 126 -17.89 -0.94 -15.79
CA SER A 126 -17.29 -2.20 -16.23
C SER A 126 -16.14 -1.98 -17.18
N GLU A 127 -15.10 -2.81 -17.07
CA GLU A 127 -13.95 -2.77 -17.96
C GLU A 127 -14.07 -3.79 -19.10
N SER A 128 -13.66 -3.37 -20.30
CA SER A 128 -13.48 -4.28 -21.45
C SER A 128 -12.00 -4.59 -21.68
N ASP A 129 -11.12 -3.64 -21.38
CA ASP A 129 -9.68 -3.74 -21.49
C ASP A 129 -9.10 -4.78 -20.51
N PRO A 130 -8.14 -5.63 -20.93
CA PRO A 130 -7.59 -6.67 -20.05
C PRO A 130 -6.87 -6.14 -18.81
N LEU A 131 -6.11 -5.04 -18.95
CA LEU A 131 -5.43 -4.41 -17.81
C LEU A 131 -6.45 -3.75 -16.87
N GLY A 132 -7.46 -3.07 -17.43
CA GLY A 132 -8.59 -2.52 -16.67
C GLY A 132 -9.28 -3.58 -15.81
N LYS A 133 -9.66 -4.72 -16.42
CA LYS A 133 -10.29 -5.83 -15.70
C LYS A 133 -9.41 -6.38 -14.58
N ALA A 134 -8.13 -6.61 -14.87
CA ALA A 134 -7.17 -7.14 -13.89
C ALA A 134 -6.94 -6.17 -12.72
N PHE A 135 -6.89 -4.86 -13.00
CA PHE A 135 -6.75 -3.82 -11.99
C PHE A 135 -7.94 -3.82 -11.02
N ILE A 136 -9.16 -3.74 -11.53
CA ILE A 136 -10.39 -3.71 -10.72
C ILE A 136 -10.57 -5.00 -9.94
N SER A 137 -10.39 -6.16 -10.59
CA SER A 137 -10.45 -7.45 -9.91
C SER A 137 -9.37 -7.58 -8.83
N GLY A 138 -8.18 -7.04 -9.08
CA GLY A 138 -7.11 -7.00 -8.10
C GLY A 138 -7.49 -6.22 -6.85
N LEU A 139 -8.07 -5.02 -7.00
CA LEU A 139 -8.51 -4.19 -5.87
C LEU A 139 -9.54 -4.89 -4.97
N GLN A 140 -10.40 -5.73 -5.54
CA GLN A 140 -11.40 -6.49 -4.78
C GLN A 140 -10.81 -7.65 -3.96
N ASN A 141 -9.57 -8.06 -4.25
CA ASN A 141 -8.95 -9.27 -3.70
C ASN A 141 -7.61 -9.00 -2.98
N VAL A 142 -7.37 -7.76 -2.58
CA VAL A 142 -6.18 -7.35 -1.82
C VAL A 142 -6.23 -7.93 -0.41
N TYR A 143 -5.08 -8.39 0.09
CA TYR A 143 -4.94 -8.92 1.45
C TYR A 143 -3.68 -8.46 2.20
N LYS A 144 -2.67 -7.94 1.47
CA LYS A 144 -1.38 -7.52 2.02
C LYS A 144 -0.86 -6.31 1.25
N TYR A 145 -0.06 -5.48 1.91
CA TYR A 145 0.70 -4.42 1.27
C TYR A 145 2.18 -4.47 1.68
N GLU A 146 3.02 -3.82 0.89
CA GLU A 146 4.40 -3.45 1.23
C GLU A 146 4.68 -2.09 0.58
N GLY A 147 5.55 -1.28 1.15
CA GLY A 147 5.90 0.01 0.56
C GLY A 147 6.39 1.04 1.56
N ASP A 148 6.54 2.25 1.04
CA ASP A 148 6.93 3.45 1.76
C ASP A 148 6.23 4.68 1.14
N ALA A 149 6.65 5.89 1.49
CA ALA A 149 6.06 7.13 0.95
C ALA A 149 6.23 7.30 -0.58
N ASN A 150 7.10 6.52 -1.23
CA ASN A 150 7.44 6.65 -2.66
C ASN A 150 7.06 5.43 -3.50
N SER A 151 6.66 4.32 -2.87
CA SER A 151 6.28 3.10 -3.56
C SER A 151 5.24 2.33 -2.75
N LEU A 152 4.22 1.81 -3.43
CA LEU A 152 3.19 0.99 -2.80
C LEU A 152 3.00 -0.28 -3.63
N THR A 153 3.06 -1.43 -2.98
CA THR A 153 2.81 -2.73 -3.59
C THR A 153 1.65 -3.40 -2.88
N LEU A 154 0.58 -3.66 -3.61
CA LEU A 154 -0.61 -4.37 -3.12
C LEU A 154 -0.59 -5.82 -3.60
N TYR A 155 -0.68 -6.75 -2.67
CA TYR A 155 -0.76 -8.17 -2.93
C TYR A 155 -2.22 -8.61 -2.98
N PHE A 156 -2.57 -9.35 -4.03
CA PHE A 156 -3.92 -9.84 -4.23
C PHE A 156 -3.94 -11.29 -4.72
N LYS A 157 -5.07 -11.95 -4.53
CA LYS A 157 -5.32 -13.31 -5.03
C LYS A 157 -6.04 -13.26 -6.38
N ASP A 158 -5.48 -13.95 -7.36
CA ASP A 158 -6.11 -14.26 -8.64
C ASP A 158 -6.23 -15.78 -8.77
N GLY A 159 -7.35 -16.31 -8.27
CA GLY A 159 -7.53 -17.74 -8.02
C GLY A 159 -6.43 -18.28 -7.10
N PRO A 160 -5.69 -19.34 -7.50
CA PRO A 160 -4.59 -19.89 -6.69
C PRO A 160 -3.31 -19.04 -6.74
N THR A 161 -3.23 -18.08 -7.68
CA THR A 161 -2.00 -17.31 -7.93
C THR A 161 -1.98 -16.06 -7.06
N THR A 162 -0.84 -15.77 -6.43
CA THR A 162 -0.59 -14.45 -5.84
C THR A 162 0.01 -13.52 -6.89
N ARG A 163 -0.61 -12.36 -7.06
CA ARG A 163 -0.13 -11.28 -7.91
C ARG A 163 0.06 -10.01 -7.10
N VAL A 164 0.72 -9.04 -7.72
CA VAL A 164 1.03 -7.74 -7.13
C VAL A 164 0.65 -6.62 -8.09
N MET A 165 0.05 -5.56 -7.54
CA MET A 165 -0.08 -4.26 -8.18
C MET A 165 0.95 -3.32 -7.54
N GLY A 166 1.88 -2.82 -8.33
CA GLY A 166 2.84 -1.80 -7.90
C GLY A 166 2.35 -0.42 -8.30
N PHE A 167 2.57 0.56 -7.44
CA PHE A 167 2.16 1.94 -7.60
C PHE A 167 3.29 2.89 -7.23
N THR A 168 3.27 4.06 -7.87
CA THR A 168 4.13 5.19 -7.55
C THR A 168 3.27 6.43 -7.30
N PRO A 169 3.68 7.37 -6.43
CA PRO A 169 2.96 8.61 -6.23
C PRO A 169 2.86 9.37 -7.55
N GLN A 170 1.67 9.86 -7.87
CA GLN A 170 1.51 10.84 -8.94
C GLN A 170 2.05 12.18 -8.42
N ARG A 171 2.93 12.81 -9.21
CA ARG A 171 3.51 14.12 -8.91
C ARG A 171 2.65 15.23 -9.47
#